data_AF-A0A6G0WAM3-F1
#
_entry.id   AF-A0A6G0WAM3-F1
#
_cell.length_a   1.000
_cell.length_b   1.000
_cell.length_c   1.000
_cell.angle_alpha   90.00
_cell.angle_beta   90.00
_cell.angle_gamma   90.00
#
_symmetry.space_group_name_H-M   'P 1'
#
loop_
_entity.id
_entity.type
_entity.pdbx_description
1 polymer ?
#
loop_
_entity_poly.entity_id
_entity_poly.type
_entity_poly.pdbx_seq_one_letter_code
_entity_poly.pdbx_strand_id
1 'polypeptide(L)'
;MPVGIPLPLNYFKCPPLSQREVEQYMEMGRQSTKALIMKAKLEGGTYDWKLLKDESELKIYKGRCHGTTEDAVLHCGVMEVIGELNECMELHQDDTTEQAREFTQKFGRAYADAMTLYTVLPRHPTRPNDLIQIKWFMSKSPLDGLVVRRDYVMLVSSWEFQVHGKRAWVRSYRSIELAAVPDMRKELNPTDLGFIVVESDRPGYLHMTYLADIDIKGKVPAWAHDQSLKYWLRSMFQIDRYMRENRLSRTPFLKKERLCPLHLRNTCALCRRKFGPLRKKSNCVKCGEVLCRDCNRIWNVQVNGFDAKIRACNTCSLGSSPGSKRRPSWPAYGSFTPLPSVHLASATGWSMDTDMDILGDAATARSLTSSFNSNKL
;
A
#
# COMPACT_ATOMS: atom_id res chain seq x y z
N MET A 1 14.49 15.90 27.30
CA MET A 1 13.43 14.93 27.68
C MET A 1 12.82 14.36 26.41
N PRO A 2 12.48 13.07 26.31
CA PRO A 2 11.75 12.57 25.16
C PRO A 2 10.37 13.26 25.11
N VAL A 3 10.05 13.87 23.98
CA VAL A 3 8.75 14.52 23.77
C VAL A 3 7.67 13.44 23.71
N GLY A 4 6.57 13.63 24.44
CA GLY A 4 5.41 12.73 24.41
C GLY A 4 4.73 12.75 23.04
N ILE A 5 4.21 11.59 22.63
CA ILE A 5 3.52 11.40 21.35
C ILE A 5 2.07 10.96 21.68
N PRO A 6 1.02 11.48 21.00
CA PRO A 6 1.07 12.43 19.88
C PRO A 6 1.50 13.85 20.30
N LEU A 7 2.09 14.59 19.38
CA LEU A 7 2.45 15.99 19.62
C LEU A 7 1.18 16.86 19.77
N PRO A 8 1.21 17.97 20.53
CA PRO A 8 0.13 18.96 20.50
C PRO A 8 -0.10 19.52 19.07
N LEU A 9 -1.35 19.82 18.69
CA LEU A 9 -1.68 20.30 17.33
C LEU A 9 -0.94 21.58 16.93
N ASN A 10 -0.56 22.42 17.90
CA ASN A 10 0.09 23.71 17.70
C ASN A 10 1.60 23.67 18.02
N TYR A 11 2.20 22.48 18.05
CA TYR A 11 3.59 22.25 18.40
C TYR A 11 4.54 22.98 17.44
N PHE A 12 4.31 22.86 16.12
CA PHE A 12 5.05 23.61 15.11
C PHE A 12 4.34 24.93 14.79
N LYS A 13 5.13 26.00 14.63
CA LYS A 13 4.63 27.30 14.19
C LYS A 13 4.93 27.46 12.70
N CYS A 14 3.91 27.21 11.89
CA CYS A 14 4.01 27.20 10.43
C CYS A 14 3.40 28.49 9.85
N PRO A 15 4.19 29.54 9.55
CA PRO A 15 3.68 30.73 8.88
C PRO A 15 3.20 30.39 7.46
N PRO A 16 2.27 31.17 6.86
CA PRO A 16 1.82 30.92 5.49
C PRO A 16 2.99 30.87 4.50
N LEU A 17 2.93 29.93 3.56
CA LEU A 17 3.92 29.85 2.47
C LEU A 17 3.75 31.01 1.51
N SER A 18 4.86 31.57 1.04
CA SER A 18 4.86 32.51 -0.08
C SER A 18 4.49 31.82 -1.39
N GLN A 19 4.03 32.58 -2.38
CA GLN A 19 3.70 32.05 -3.71
C GLN A 19 4.89 31.30 -4.35
N ARG A 20 6.11 31.81 -4.18
CA ARG A 20 7.34 31.18 -4.68
C ARG A 20 7.60 29.83 -4.01
N GLU A 21 7.39 29.72 -2.70
CA GLU A 21 7.54 28.44 -1.99
C GLU A 21 6.49 27.43 -2.45
N VAL A 22 5.24 27.86 -2.64
CA VAL A 22 4.17 27.02 -3.19
C VAL A 22 4.57 26.46 -4.55
N GLU A 23 5.03 27.30 -5.48
CA GLU A 23 5.50 26.89 -6.81
C GLU A 23 6.69 25.91 -6.73
N GLN A 24 7.65 26.17 -5.84
CA GLN A 24 8.79 25.28 -5.63
C GLN A 24 8.37 23.90 -5.11
N TYR A 25 7.47 23.84 -4.12
CA TYR A 25 6.98 22.56 -3.58
C TYR A 25 6.09 21.82 -4.59
N MET A 26 5.32 22.52 -5.42
CA MET A 26 4.56 21.89 -6.50
C MET A 26 5.48 21.19 -7.51
N GLU A 27 6.51 21.89 -8.00
CA GLU A 27 7.46 21.30 -8.96
C GLU A 27 8.28 20.17 -8.33
N MET A 28 8.72 20.32 -7.07
CA MET A 28 9.39 19.25 -6.33
C MET A 28 8.49 18.01 -6.18
N GLY A 29 7.19 18.21 -5.94
CA GLY A 29 6.21 17.13 -5.84
C GLY A 29 6.09 16.35 -7.15
N ARG A 30 6.01 17.06 -8.28
CA ARG A 30 5.99 16.46 -9.63
C ARG A 30 7.27 15.67 -9.93
N GLN A 31 8.44 16.28 -9.68
CA GLN A 31 9.73 15.64 -9.91
C GLN A 31 9.93 14.38 -9.04
N SER A 32 9.55 14.46 -7.76
CA SER A 32 9.66 13.31 -6.83
C SER A 32 8.78 12.14 -7.27
N THR A 33 7.58 12.42 -7.78
CA THR A 33 6.64 11.40 -8.27
C THR A 33 7.21 10.70 -9.50
N LYS A 34 7.71 11.46 -10.47
CA LYS A 34 8.35 10.92 -11.67
C LYS A 34 9.58 10.07 -11.31
N ALA A 35 10.43 10.56 -10.42
CA ALA A 35 11.60 9.82 -9.94
C ALA A 35 11.18 8.51 -9.28
N LEU A 36 10.21 8.52 -8.37
CA LEU A 36 9.68 7.32 -7.70
C LEU A 36 9.25 6.25 -8.72
N ILE A 37 8.47 6.64 -9.73
CA ILE A 37 7.99 5.70 -10.75
C ILE A 37 9.14 5.11 -11.56
N MET A 38 10.12 5.94 -11.96
CA MET A 38 11.31 5.46 -12.68
C MET A 38 12.15 4.50 -11.84
N LYS A 39 12.36 4.80 -10.55
CA LYS A 39 13.08 3.93 -9.63
C LYS A 39 12.35 2.59 -9.44
N ALA A 40 11.01 2.61 -9.34
CA ALA A 40 10.19 1.43 -9.07
C ALA A 40 10.01 0.46 -10.25
N LYS A 41 10.48 0.81 -11.45
CA LYS A 41 10.45 -0.11 -12.61
C LYS A 41 11.37 -1.30 -12.34
N LEU A 42 10.79 -2.50 -12.22
CA LEU A 42 11.53 -3.74 -12.00
C LEU A 42 12.30 -4.26 -13.22
N GLU A 43 11.99 -3.79 -14.43
CA GLU A 43 12.67 -4.16 -15.68
C GLU A 43 12.87 -2.90 -16.53
N GLY A 44 14.03 -2.76 -17.16
CA GLY A 44 14.36 -1.60 -17.99
C GLY A 44 14.31 -0.26 -17.23
N GLY A 45 14.42 -0.31 -15.91
CA GLY A 45 14.42 0.84 -15.01
C GLY A 45 15.82 1.36 -14.70
N THR A 46 15.90 2.25 -13.72
CA THR A 46 17.17 2.82 -13.23
C THR A 46 18.04 1.80 -12.48
N TYR A 47 17.41 0.75 -11.93
CA TYR A 47 18.07 -0.26 -11.11
C TYR A 47 17.85 -1.65 -11.68
N ASP A 48 18.87 -2.49 -11.51
CA ASP A 48 18.75 -3.92 -11.68
C ASP A 48 18.19 -4.52 -10.39
N TRP A 49 17.05 -5.19 -10.49
CA TRP A 49 16.32 -5.70 -9.33
C TRP A 49 16.55 -7.19 -9.10
N LYS A 50 17.00 -7.55 -7.90
CA LYS A 50 17.18 -8.95 -7.49
C LYS A 50 16.11 -9.34 -6.49
N LEU A 51 15.42 -10.46 -6.74
CA LEU A 51 14.46 -11.03 -5.79
C LEU A 51 15.19 -11.43 -4.49
N LEU A 52 14.77 -10.83 -3.39
CA LEU A 52 15.34 -11.06 -2.06
C LEU A 52 14.44 -11.95 -1.21
N LYS A 53 13.11 -11.83 -1.36
CA LYS A 53 12.14 -12.62 -0.61
C LYS A 53 10.85 -12.82 -1.41
N ASP A 54 10.34 -14.04 -1.38
CA ASP A 54 8.99 -14.39 -1.84
C ASP A 54 8.15 -14.78 -0.61
N GLU A 55 7.11 -14.00 -0.32
CA GLU A 55 6.15 -14.22 0.77
C GLU A 55 4.76 -14.52 0.21
N SER A 56 4.69 -15.31 -0.87
CA SER A 56 3.45 -15.72 -1.57
C SER A 56 2.75 -14.52 -2.24
N GLU A 57 2.06 -13.67 -1.49
CA GLU A 57 1.36 -12.51 -2.04
C GLU A 57 2.29 -11.30 -2.23
N LEU A 58 3.37 -11.19 -1.45
CA LEU A 58 4.34 -10.09 -1.52
C LEU A 58 5.71 -10.62 -1.97
N LYS A 59 6.23 -10.03 -3.05
CA LYS A 59 7.63 -10.23 -3.48
C LYS A 59 8.43 -8.99 -3.14
N ILE A 60 9.61 -9.18 -2.56
CA ILE A 60 10.52 -8.09 -2.17
C ILE A 60 11.81 -8.22 -2.97
N TYR A 61 12.19 -7.14 -3.63
CA TYR A 61 13.38 -6.99 -4.45
C TYR A 61 14.34 -5.99 -3.81
N LYS A 62 15.64 -6.20 -4.04
CA LYS A 62 16.71 -5.26 -3.70
C LYS A 62 17.30 -4.68 -4.98
N GLY A 63 17.49 -3.37 -5.01
CA GLY A 63 18.03 -2.67 -6.17
C GLY A 63 19.56 -2.72 -6.20
N ARG A 64 20.11 -2.65 -7.41
CA ARG A 64 21.53 -2.44 -7.69
C ARG A 64 21.65 -1.35 -8.75
N CYS A 65 22.57 -0.40 -8.56
CA CYS A 65 22.80 0.64 -9.57
C CYS A 65 23.30 -0.03 -10.86
N HIS A 66 22.75 0.39 -12.00
CA HIS A 66 23.14 -0.18 -13.27
C HIS A 66 24.64 0.00 -13.53
N GLY A 67 25.31 -1.05 -13.98
CA GLY A 67 26.76 -1.01 -14.25
C GLY A 67 27.66 -1.01 -13.01
N THR A 68 27.11 -1.15 -11.80
CA THR A 68 27.91 -1.31 -10.57
C THR A 68 27.72 -2.71 -9.96
N THR A 69 28.71 -3.17 -9.21
CA THR A 69 28.59 -4.40 -8.41
C THR A 69 28.04 -4.15 -7.00
N GLU A 70 27.88 -2.87 -6.62
CA GLU A 70 27.42 -2.44 -5.30
C GLU A 70 25.90 -2.47 -5.22
N ASP A 71 25.37 -3.14 -4.20
CA ASP A 71 23.95 -3.11 -3.92
C ASP A 71 23.53 -1.68 -3.54
N ALA A 72 22.47 -1.19 -4.19
CA ALA A 72 21.87 0.07 -3.81
C ALA A 72 21.01 -0.11 -2.55
N VAL A 73 20.83 0.97 -1.79
CA VAL A 73 20.26 0.96 -0.44
C VAL A 73 18.72 1.10 -0.51
N LEU A 74 18.10 0.53 -1.55
CA LEU A 74 16.66 0.60 -1.79
C LEU A 74 16.05 -0.78 -2.03
N HIS A 75 14.80 -0.92 -1.61
CA HIS A 75 14.00 -2.12 -1.83
C HIS A 75 12.69 -1.77 -2.50
N CYS A 76 12.15 -2.73 -3.25
CA CYS A 76 10.84 -2.63 -3.88
C CYS A 76 9.99 -3.84 -3.49
N GLY A 77 8.78 -3.59 -3.00
CA GLY A 77 7.77 -4.60 -2.72
C GLY A 77 6.70 -4.59 -3.80
N VAL A 78 6.33 -5.76 -4.33
CA VAL A 78 5.23 -5.90 -5.30
C VAL A 78 4.23 -6.94 -4.82
N MET A 79 2.96 -6.59 -4.88
CA MET A 79 1.83 -7.39 -4.42
C MET A 79 0.64 -7.25 -5.38
N GLU A 80 -0.08 -8.33 -5.60
CA GLU A 80 -1.42 -8.29 -6.22
C GLU A 80 -2.48 -8.28 -5.10
N VAL A 81 -3.41 -7.33 -5.15
CA VAL A 81 -4.46 -7.17 -4.14
C VAL A 81 -5.84 -7.19 -4.77
N ILE A 82 -6.84 -7.68 -4.03
CA ILE A 82 -8.24 -7.68 -4.49
C ILE A 82 -8.92 -6.40 -4.01
N GLY A 83 -9.38 -5.58 -4.94
CA GLY A 83 -10.07 -4.33 -4.66
C GLY A 83 -10.13 -3.41 -5.87
N GLU A 84 -10.72 -2.24 -5.64
CA GLU A 84 -10.81 -1.15 -6.61
C GLU A 84 -9.85 -0.02 -6.25
N LEU A 85 -9.35 0.71 -7.26
CA LEU A 85 -8.40 1.81 -7.06
C LEU A 85 -8.96 2.87 -6.10
N ASN A 86 -10.26 3.14 -6.18
CA ASN A 86 -10.95 4.07 -5.31
C ASN A 86 -10.86 3.67 -3.83
N GLU A 87 -10.92 2.38 -3.49
CA GLU A 87 -10.76 1.93 -2.10
C GLU A 87 -9.35 2.26 -1.55
N CYS A 88 -8.33 2.16 -2.42
CA CYS A 88 -6.96 2.51 -2.06
C CYS A 88 -6.79 4.03 -1.91
N MET A 89 -7.44 4.83 -2.74
CA MET A 89 -7.41 6.29 -2.64
C MET A 89 -8.19 6.80 -1.43
N GLU A 90 -9.35 6.21 -1.12
CA GLU A 90 -10.14 6.49 0.09
C GLU A 90 -9.35 6.25 1.37
N LEU A 91 -8.58 5.15 1.44
CA LEU A 91 -7.66 4.87 2.56
C LEU A 91 -6.67 6.01 2.81
N HIS A 92 -6.29 6.72 1.75
CA HIS A 92 -5.27 7.75 1.72
C HIS A 92 -5.87 9.18 1.77
N GLN A 93 -7.12 9.32 2.19
CA GLN A 93 -7.75 10.61 2.51
C GLN A 93 -7.36 11.04 3.94
N ASP A 94 -6.15 11.58 4.06
CA ASP A 94 -5.52 11.98 5.32
C ASP A 94 -5.23 13.48 5.37
N ASP A 95 -6.14 14.27 4.82
CA ASP A 95 -5.94 15.68 4.51
C ASP A 95 -5.74 16.54 5.78
N THR A 96 -6.41 16.22 6.89
CA THR A 96 -6.23 16.90 8.19
C THR A 96 -5.28 16.15 9.14
N THR A 97 -4.81 16.81 10.20
CA THR A 97 -3.98 16.16 11.22
C THR A 97 -4.72 15.04 11.95
N GLU A 98 -6.01 15.21 12.22
CA GLU A 98 -6.85 14.18 12.84
C GLU A 98 -6.93 12.95 11.94
N GLN A 99 -7.19 13.14 10.65
CA GLN A 99 -7.22 12.04 9.68
C GLN A 99 -5.84 11.38 9.51
N ALA A 100 -4.76 12.16 9.48
CA ALA A 100 -3.40 11.63 9.44
C ALA A 100 -3.07 10.80 10.69
N ARG A 101 -3.52 11.22 11.87
CA ARG A 101 -3.37 10.44 13.11
C ARG A 101 -4.17 9.16 13.08
N GLU A 102 -5.43 9.22 12.67
CA GLU A 102 -6.23 8.02 12.46
C GLU A 102 -5.55 7.06 11.48
N PHE A 103 -4.97 7.58 10.39
CA PHE A 103 -4.20 6.79 9.45
C PHE A 103 -3.01 6.11 10.13
N THR A 104 -2.20 6.82 10.93
CA THR A 104 -1.09 6.18 11.66
C THR A 104 -1.54 5.18 12.73
N GLN A 105 -2.70 5.35 13.35
CA GLN A 105 -3.23 4.38 14.31
C GLN A 105 -3.72 3.10 13.61
N LYS A 106 -4.42 3.25 12.48
CA LYS A 106 -5.01 2.15 11.72
C LYS A 106 -3.98 1.42 10.84
N PHE A 107 -3.00 2.15 10.28
CA PHE A 107 -2.06 1.66 9.25
C PHE A 107 -0.58 1.89 9.61
N GLY A 108 -0.28 2.40 10.80
CA GLY A 108 1.09 2.70 11.22
C GLY A 108 1.84 1.47 11.69
N ARG A 109 2.20 0.57 10.77
CA ARG A 109 3.42 -0.22 11.00
C ARG A 109 4.63 0.72 11.02
N ALA A 110 4.66 1.68 10.10
CA ALA A 110 5.78 2.59 9.93
C ALA A 110 5.81 3.78 10.91
N TYR A 111 4.65 4.32 11.29
CA TYR A 111 4.55 5.62 11.97
C TYR A 111 3.81 5.55 13.31
N ALA A 112 4.26 6.37 14.26
CA ALA A 112 3.70 6.52 15.60
C ALA A 112 2.84 7.78 15.75
N ASP A 113 3.08 8.81 14.93
CA ASP A 113 2.26 10.04 14.86
C ASP A 113 2.48 10.73 13.51
N ALA A 114 1.55 11.61 13.16
CA ALA A 114 1.60 12.42 11.97
C ALA A 114 0.90 13.76 12.22
N MET A 115 1.35 14.80 11.51
CA MET A 115 0.76 16.12 11.53
C MET A 115 0.83 16.75 10.14
N THR A 116 -0.30 17.25 9.63
CA THR A 116 -0.31 18.04 8.40
C THR A 116 0.11 19.46 8.72
N LEU A 117 1.20 19.93 8.09
CA LEU A 117 1.76 21.26 8.30
C LEU A 117 1.25 22.26 7.26
N TYR A 118 1.21 21.83 5.99
CA TYR A 118 0.72 22.63 4.87
C TYR A 118 -0.05 21.78 3.86
N THR A 119 -1.04 22.39 3.23
CA THR A 119 -1.62 21.92 1.97
C THR A 119 -1.15 22.86 0.87
N VAL A 120 -0.28 22.35 -0.01
CA VAL A 120 0.33 23.10 -1.12
C VAL A 120 -0.58 23.06 -2.34
N LEU A 121 -1.09 21.88 -2.68
CA LEU A 121 -2.11 21.67 -3.70
C LEU A 121 -3.31 21.00 -3.02
N PRO A 122 -4.44 21.70 -2.84
CA PRO A 122 -5.67 21.09 -2.34
C PRO A 122 -6.33 20.22 -3.41
N ARG A 123 -7.16 19.25 -2.98
CA ARG A 123 -7.97 18.44 -3.90
C ARG A 123 -8.93 19.32 -4.70
N HIS A 124 -9.08 19.03 -5.98
CA HIS A 124 -10.01 19.73 -6.88
C HIS A 124 -11.22 18.83 -7.20
N PRO A 125 -12.46 19.33 -7.38
CA PRO A 125 -13.62 18.49 -7.69
C PRO A 125 -13.46 17.57 -8.91
N THR A 126 -12.74 18.03 -9.94
CA THR A 126 -12.46 17.22 -11.15
C THR A 126 -11.24 16.32 -11.01
N ARG A 127 -10.37 16.58 -10.03
CA ARG A 127 -9.18 15.79 -9.71
C ARG A 127 -9.11 15.56 -8.20
N PRO A 128 -10.08 14.81 -7.64
CA PRO A 128 -10.25 14.72 -6.18
C PRO A 128 -9.16 13.88 -5.52
N ASN A 129 -8.37 13.14 -6.30
CA ASN A 129 -7.32 12.25 -5.80
C ASN A 129 -5.91 12.87 -5.88
N ASP A 130 -5.81 14.07 -6.47
CA ASP A 130 -4.57 14.82 -6.57
C ASP A 130 -4.40 15.73 -5.37
N LEU A 131 -3.20 15.74 -4.81
CA LEU A 131 -2.92 16.44 -3.56
C LEU A 131 -1.41 16.62 -3.40
N ILE A 132 -0.98 17.78 -2.90
CA ILE A 132 0.38 17.98 -2.39
C ILE A 132 0.29 18.59 -1.00
N GLN A 133 0.91 17.93 -0.03
CA GLN A 133 0.96 18.38 1.36
C GLN A 133 2.38 18.30 1.91
N ILE A 134 2.67 19.11 2.92
CA ILE A 134 3.86 18.95 3.75
C ILE A 134 3.39 18.38 5.08
N LYS A 135 3.94 17.23 5.48
CA LYS A 135 3.58 16.54 6.71
C LYS A 135 4.80 16.23 7.55
N TRP A 136 4.63 16.35 8.85
CA TRP A 136 5.55 15.79 9.82
C TRP A 136 5.10 14.38 10.20
N PHE A 137 6.05 13.44 10.30
CA PHE A 137 5.81 12.07 10.73
C PHE A 137 6.79 11.68 11.83
N MET A 138 6.33 10.95 12.84
CA MET A 138 7.19 10.20 13.74
C MET A 138 7.18 8.73 13.34
N SER A 139 8.34 8.13 13.09
CA SER A 139 8.45 6.69 12.83
C SER A 139 8.36 5.84 14.10
N LYS A 140 7.83 4.63 13.95
CA LYS A 140 8.08 3.53 14.88
C LYS A 140 9.48 2.97 14.60
N SER A 141 10.09 2.38 15.63
CA SER A 141 11.31 1.62 15.41
C SER A 141 10.95 0.31 14.69
N PRO A 142 11.55 0.02 13.53
CA PRO A 142 11.38 -1.28 12.88
C PRO A 142 12.11 -2.40 13.64
N LEU A 143 13.15 -2.07 14.41
CA LEU A 143 13.99 -2.98 15.20
C LEU A 143 14.38 -2.30 16.52
N ASP A 144 13.61 -2.58 17.57
CA ASP A 144 13.80 -1.97 18.88
C ASP A 144 15.24 -2.15 19.40
N GLY A 145 15.82 -1.08 19.93
CA GLY A 145 17.20 -1.05 20.43
C GLY A 145 18.30 -0.91 19.37
N LEU A 146 17.99 -1.16 18.08
CA LEU A 146 18.97 -1.08 17.00
C LEU A 146 18.69 0.08 16.02
N VAL A 147 17.42 0.33 15.72
CA VAL A 147 16.99 1.45 14.88
C VAL A 147 16.22 2.43 15.75
N VAL A 148 16.75 3.63 15.93
CA VAL A 148 16.09 4.65 16.74
C VAL A 148 14.86 5.20 16.03
N ARG A 149 13.84 5.59 16.80
CA ARG A 149 12.72 6.38 16.26
C ARG A 149 13.27 7.70 15.72
N ARG A 150 12.76 8.07 14.55
CA ARG A 150 13.08 9.32 13.85
C ARG A 150 11.80 10.04 13.45
N ASP A 151 11.86 11.36 13.46
CA ASP A 151 10.89 12.16 12.78
C ASP A 151 11.36 12.58 11.39
N TYR A 152 10.39 12.96 10.56
CA TYR A 152 10.61 13.36 9.18
C TYR A 152 9.64 14.48 8.81
N VAL A 153 10.11 15.45 8.03
CA VAL A 153 9.24 16.34 7.27
C VAL A 153 9.23 15.84 5.83
N MET A 154 8.05 15.48 5.36
CA MET A 154 7.84 14.88 4.04
C MET A 154 6.93 15.77 3.19
N LEU A 155 7.38 16.04 1.96
CA LEU A 155 6.50 16.45 0.89
C LEU A 155 5.77 15.22 0.36
N VAL A 156 4.45 15.19 0.56
CA VAL A 156 3.58 14.09 0.19
C VAL A 156 2.80 14.50 -1.05
N SER A 157 3.04 13.81 -2.18
CA SER A 157 2.38 14.11 -3.45
C SER A 157 1.58 12.92 -3.92
N SER A 158 0.31 13.12 -4.26
CA SER A 158 -0.59 12.10 -4.79
C SER A 158 -1.11 12.52 -6.15
N TRP A 159 -1.14 11.58 -7.10
CA TRP A 159 -1.59 11.85 -8.46
C TRP A 159 -2.34 10.64 -9.03
N GLU A 160 -3.48 10.88 -9.66
CA GLU A 160 -4.15 9.93 -10.55
C GLU A 160 -3.66 10.11 -11.99
N PHE A 161 -3.32 9.01 -12.65
CA PHE A 161 -2.80 8.97 -14.01
C PHE A 161 -3.23 7.67 -14.70
N GLN A 162 -2.82 7.47 -15.96
CA GLN A 162 -3.11 6.24 -16.70
C GLN A 162 -1.82 5.51 -17.11
N VAL A 163 -1.89 4.18 -17.10
CA VAL A 163 -0.84 3.29 -17.61
C VAL A 163 -1.51 2.31 -18.58
N HIS A 164 -1.24 2.46 -19.88
CA HIS A 164 -1.87 1.69 -20.98
C HIS A 164 -3.39 1.64 -20.90
N GLY A 165 -4.02 2.80 -20.69
CA GLY A 165 -5.47 2.93 -20.61
C GLY A 165 -6.08 2.39 -19.30
N LYS A 166 -5.27 1.90 -18.37
CA LYS A 166 -5.71 1.53 -17.01
C LYS A 166 -5.47 2.66 -16.05
N ARG A 167 -6.36 2.83 -15.08
CA ARG A 167 -6.16 3.86 -14.05
C ARG A 167 -5.03 3.44 -13.11
N ALA A 168 -4.26 4.44 -12.72
CA ALA A 168 -3.19 4.31 -11.78
C ALA A 168 -3.21 5.47 -10.79
N TRP A 169 -2.72 5.21 -9.60
CA TRP A 169 -2.54 6.22 -8.57
C TRP A 169 -1.18 6.05 -7.93
N VAL A 170 -0.48 7.17 -7.73
CA VAL A 170 0.82 7.21 -7.08
C VAL A 170 0.74 8.12 -5.88
N ARG A 171 1.43 7.72 -4.80
CA ARG A 171 1.68 8.58 -3.64
C ARG A 171 3.15 8.52 -3.28
N SER A 172 3.86 9.62 -3.53
CA SER A 172 5.26 9.79 -3.15
C SER A 172 5.39 10.52 -1.83
N TYR A 173 6.46 10.20 -1.11
CA TYR A 173 6.91 10.90 0.09
C TYR A 173 8.39 11.20 -0.13
N ARG A 174 8.71 12.49 -0.13
CA ARG A 174 10.09 12.98 -0.25
C ARG A 174 10.46 13.78 0.97
N SER A 175 11.57 13.43 1.61
CA SER A 175 12.08 14.22 2.74
C SER A 175 12.46 15.63 2.27
N ILE A 176 12.05 16.65 3.01
CA ILE A 176 12.39 18.05 2.77
C ILE A 176 12.85 18.72 4.06
N GLU A 177 13.60 19.81 3.92
CA GLU A 177 13.86 20.74 5.01
C GLU A 177 12.75 21.79 5.06
N LEU A 178 12.32 22.16 6.26
CA LEU A 178 11.29 23.16 6.47
C LEU A 178 11.67 24.04 7.64
N ALA A 179 11.82 25.34 7.42
CA ALA A 179 12.28 26.29 8.45
C ALA A 179 11.41 26.30 9.72
N ALA A 180 10.11 26.05 9.59
CA ALA A 180 9.15 25.96 10.71
C ALA A 180 9.37 24.74 11.62
N VAL A 181 10.13 23.75 11.16
CA VAL A 181 10.47 22.53 11.87
C VAL A 181 11.99 22.49 12.02
N PRO A 182 12.56 23.12 13.07
CA PRO A 182 14.00 23.14 13.26
C PRO A 182 14.52 21.72 13.34
N ASP A 183 15.58 21.47 12.59
CA ASP A 183 16.16 20.15 12.38
C ASP A 183 16.43 19.46 13.72
N MET A 184 15.66 18.41 14.02
CA MET A 184 15.88 17.68 15.26
C MET A 184 17.14 16.83 15.19
N ARG A 185 17.69 16.50 13.99
CA ARG A 185 18.98 15.80 13.77
C ARG A 185 19.53 16.00 12.34
N LYS A 186 20.62 16.78 12.24
CA LYS A 186 21.43 17.09 11.05
C LYS A 186 21.47 16.03 9.93
N GLU A 187 21.32 16.52 8.70
CA GLU A 187 21.76 15.94 7.41
C GLU A 187 21.15 14.57 7.07
N LEU A 188 19.90 14.57 6.62
CA LEU A 188 19.26 13.41 5.99
C LEU A 188 19.50 13.44 4.48
N ASN A 189 19.95 12.32 3.91
CA ASN A 189 19.84 12.13 2.47
C ASN A 189 18.34 12.13 2.10
N PRO A 190 17.93 12.72 0.97
CA PRO A 190 16.54 12.69 0.53
C PRO A 190 16.04 11.24 0.51
N THR A 191 15.10 10.96 1.40
CA THR A 191 14.40 9.68 1.43
C THR A 191 13.28 9.75 0.40
N ASP A 192 13.28 8.82 -0.56
CA ASP A 192 12.19 8.65 -1.53
C ASP A 192 11.43 7.36 -1.19
N LEU A 193 10.16 7.53 -0.85
CA LEU A 193 9.24 6.46 -0.54
C LEU A 193 7.98 6.62 -1.36
N GLY A 194 7.28 5.54 -1.64
CA GLY A 194 5.91 5.70 -2.12
C GLY A 194 5.27 4.49 -2.74
N PHE A 195 3.96 4.61 -2.88
CA PHE A 195 3.08 3.59 -3.44
C PHE A 195 2.74 3.94 -4.88
N ILE A 196 2.72 2.92 -5.73
CA ILE A 196 2.17 2.99 -7.08
C ILE A 196 1.16 1.85 -7.16
N VAL A 197 -0.08 2.19 -7.50
CA VAL A 197 -1.20 1.26 -7.56
C VAL A 197 -1.81 1.36 -8.95
N VAL A 198 -1.89 0.24 -9.65
CA VAL A 198 -2.38 0.18 -11.03
C VAL A 198 -3.48 -0.86 -11.11
N GLU A 199 -4.57 -0.55 -11.81
CA GLU A 199 -5.58 -1.56 -12.11
C GLU A 199 -4.98 -2.72 -12.91
N SER A 200 -5.36 -3.96 -12.60
CA SER A 200 -4.89 -5.16 -13.31
C SER A 200 -5.73 -5.45 -14.55
N ASP A 201 -5.22 -6.26 -15.47
CA ASP A 201 -6.05 -6.87 -16.54
C ASP A 201 -7.11 -7.80 -15.95
N ARG A 202 -6.86 -8.34 -14.76
CA ARG A 202 -7.81 -9.17 -14.03
C ARG A 202 -8.82 -8.26 -13.31
N PRO A 203 -10.11 -8.27 -13.68
CA PRO A 203 -11.10 -7.39 -13.07
C PRO A 203 -11.19 -7.60 -11.56
N GLY A 204 -11.21 -6.50 -10.80
CA GLY A 204 -11.25 -6.51 -9.33
C GLY A 204 -9.90 -6.76 -8.65
N TYR A 205 -8.80 -6.68 -9.39
CA TYR A 205 -7.44 -6.79 -8.87
C TYR A 205 -6.63 -5.54 -9.18
N LEU A 206 -5.73 -5.19 -8.27
CA LEU A 206 -4.75 -4.11 -8.41
C LEU A 206 -3.34 -4.67 -8.28
N HIS A 207 -2.42 -4.13 -9.05
CA HIS A 207 -0.99 -4.29 -8.83
C HIS A 207 -0.49 -3.14 -7.96
N MET A 208 0.06 -3.48 -6.81
CA MET A 208 0.62 -2.52 -5.86
C MET A 208 2.13 -2.68 -5.83
N THR A 209 2.82 -1.56 -5.99
CA THR A 209 4.28 -1.44 -5.86
C THR A 209 4.58 -0.46 -4.75
N TYR A 210 5.49 -0.81 -3.84
CA TYR A 210 6.01 0.09 -2.82
C TYR A 210 7.54 0.16 -2.97
N LEU A 211 8.07 1.36 -3.26
CA LEU A 211 9.50 1.63 -3.22
C LEU A 211 9.89 2.20 -1.85
N ALA A 212 10.98 1.70 -1.28
CA ALA A 212 11.61 2.25 -0.09
C ALA A 212 13.10 2.51 -0.34
N ASP A 213 13.44 3.77 -0.57
CA ASP A 213 14.80 4.30 -0.68
C ASP A 213 15.06 5.20 0.54
N ILE A 214 15.42 4.58 1.66
CA ILE A 214 15.60 5.25 2.96
C ILE A 214 17.03 5.09 3.45
N ASP A 215 17.68 6.22 3.72
CA ASP A 215 18.90 6.23 4.51
C ASP A 215 18.53 6.30 6.01
N ILE A 216 18.67 5.16 6.70
CA ILE A 216 18.31 5.05 8.12
C ILE A 216 19.28 5.85 9.01
N LYS A 217 20.47 6.23 8.49
CA LYS A 217 21.58 6.93 9.15
C LYS A 217 22.03 6.32 10.49
N GLY A 218 23.27 6.60 10.88
CA GLY A 218 23.87 6.07 12.12
C GLY A 218 24.54 4.70 11.93
N LYS A 219 25.02 4.09 13.02
CA LYS A 219 25.77 2.83 13.00
C LYS A 219 24.83 1.61 12.92
N VAL A 220 24.00 1.56 11.87
CA VAL A 220 23.07 0.45 11.62
C VAL A 220 23.74 -0.57 10.70
N PRO A 221 23.92 -1.83 11.10
CA PRO A 221 24.47 -2.87 10.23
C PRO A 221 23.61 -3.07 8.97
N ALA A 222 24.23 -3.44 7.85
CA ALA A 222 23.54 -3.64 6.57
C ALA A 222 22.35 -4.62 6.66
N TRP A 223 22.48 -5.72 7.40
CA TRP A 223 21.38 -6.67 7.59
C TRP A 223 20.18 -6.03 8.31
N ALA A 224 20.43 -5.12 9.25
CA ALA A 224 19.39 -4.44 10.02
C ALA A 224 18.70 -3.36 9.18
N HIS A 225 19.45 -2.72 8.29
CA HIS A 225 18.91 -1.85 7.26
C HIS A 225 17.96 -2.60 6.32
N ASP A 226 18.41 -3.74 5.75
CA ASP A 226 17.58 -4.60 4.90
C ASP A 226 16.30 -5.07 5.63
N GLN A 227 16.39 -5.46 6.91
CA GLN A 227 15.22 -5.86 7.69
C GLN A 227 14.25 -4.69 7.93
N SER A 228 14.76 -3.48 8.08
CA SER A 228 13.93 -2.28 8.25
C SER A 228 13.17 -1.93 6.98
N LEU A 229 13.83 -1.98 5.81
CA LEU A 229 13.16 -1.79 4.53
C LEU A 229 12.07 -2.86 4.30
N LYS A 230 12.37 -4.15 4.57
CA LYS A 230 11.36 -5.22 4.52
C LYS A 230 10.22 -5.02 5.52
N TYR A 231 10.48 -4.41 6.67
CA TYR A 231 9.45 -4.12 7.66
C TYR A 231 8.45 -3.10 7.13
N TRP A 232 8.94 -2.02 6.50
CA TRP A 232 8.11 -0.99 5.88
C TRP A 232 7.35 -1.50 4.66
N LEU A 233 8.00 -2.24 3.75
CA LEU A 233 7.33 -2.79 2.56
C LEU A 233 6.13 -3.69 2.91
N ARG A 234 6.21 -4.41 4.03
CA ARG A 234 5.10 -5.23 4.52
C ARG A 234 3.90 -4.42 5.05
N SER A 235 3.94 -3.09 5.08
CA SER A 235 2.74 -2.27 5.31
C SER A 235 1.69 -2.47 4.22
N MET A 236 2.07 -2.96 3.03
CA MET A 236 1.13 -3.31 1.95
C MET A 236 0.06 -4.33 2.39
N PHE A 237 0.40 -5.26 3.31
CA PHE A 237 -0.58 -6.17 3.89
C PHE A 237 -1.66 -5.45 4.72
N GLN A 238 -1.34 -4.29 5.29
CA GLN A 238 -2.31 -3.47 6.03
C GLN A 238 -3.28 -2.78 5.07
N ILE A 239 -2.80 -2.38 3.89
CA ILE A 239 -3.65 -1.82 2.83
C ILE A 239 -4.64 -2.88 2.33
N ASP A 240 -4.18 -4.09 1.97
CA ASP A 240 -5.08 -5.21 1.59
C ASP A 240 -6.08 -5.53 2.70
N ARG A 241 -5.61 -5.61 3.95
CA ARG A 241 -6.48 -5.85 5.10
C ARG A 241 -7.56 -4.77 5.22
N TYR A 242 -7.19 -3.50 5.09
CA TYR A 242 -8.11 -2.38 5.22
C TYR A 242 -9.21 -2.43 4.17
N MET A 243 -8.87 -2.62 2.90
CA MET A 243 -9.88 -2.67 1.84
C MET A 243 -10.91 -3.76 2.14
N ARG A 244 -10.46 -4.92 2.63
CA ARG A 244 -11.36 -5.99 3.09
C ARG A 244 -12.21 -5.58 4.29
N GLU A 245 -11.62 -4.94 5.30
CA GLU A 245 -12.33 -4.43 6.48
C GLU A 245 -13.37 -3.36 6.11
N ASN A 246 -13.05 -2.45 5.19
CA ASN A 246 -13.96 -1.43 4.68
C ASN A 246 -15.16 -2.06 3.95
N ARG A 247 -14.93 -3.01 3.03
CA ARG A 247 -16.01 -3.77 2.37
C ARG A 247 -16.89 -4.53 3.35
N LEU A 248 -16.28 -5.14 4.37
CA LEU A 248 -17.03 -5.81 5.43
C LEU A 248 -17.81 -4.82 6.30
N SER A 249 -17.34 -3.59 6.47
CA SER A 249 -18.05 -2.55 7.22
C SER A 249 -19.30 -2.07 6.45
N ARG A 250 -19.18 -1.95 5.12
CA ARG A 250 -20.24 -1.41 4.24
C ARG A 250 -21.31 -2.42 3.81
N THR A 251 -21.14 -3.70 4.14
CA THR A 251 -22.10 -4.76 3.78
C THR A 251 -22.95 -5.18 4.97
N PRO A 252 -24.19 -5.67 4.78
CA PRO A 252 -25.03 -6.11 5.89
C PRO A 252 -24.43 -7.26 6.69
N PHE A 253 -24.80 -7.35 7.96
CA PHE A 253 -24.51 -8.50 8.83
C PHE A 253 -25.77 -9.38 8.95
N LEU A 254 -25.60 -10.70 8.93
CA LEU A 254 -26.68 -11.63 9.22
C LEU A 254 -26.97 -11.64 10.72
N LYS A 255 -28.27 -11.59 11.05
CA LYS A 255 -28.75 -11.85 12.41
C LYS A 255 -28.54 -13.33 12.76
N LYS A 256 -28.53 -13.63 14.07
CA LYS A 256 -28.22 -14.96 14.62
C LYS A 256 -29.11 -16.07 14.03
N GLU A 257 -30.36 -15.75 13.74
CA GLU A 257 -31.38 -16.68 13.22
C GLU A 257 -31.09 -17.12 11.79
N ARG A 258 -30.32 -16.32 11.04
CA ARG A 258 -29.90 -16.63 9.66
C ARG A 258 -28.55 -17.34 9.59
N LEU A 259 -27.93 -17.67 10.73
CA LEU A 259 -26.67 -18.39 10.78
C LEU A 259 -26.93 -19.90 10.77
N CYS A 260 -26.15 -20.65 9.98
CA CYS A 260 -26.25 -22.10 9.95
C CYS A 260 -25.90 -22.68 11.34
N PRO A 261 -26.75 -23.50 11.96
CA PRO A 261 -26.46 -24.08 13.27
C PRO A 261 -25.15 -24.87 13.26
N LEU A 262 -24.24 -24.56 14.19
CA LEU A 262 -22.90 -25.14 14.21
C LEU A 262 -22.92 -26.68 14.22
N HIS A 263 -23.84 -27.29 14.97
CA HIS A 263 -23.93 -28.74 15.12
C HIS A 263 -24.31 -29.48 13.83
N LEU A 264 -25.00 -28.82 12.88
CA LEU A 264 -25.40 -29.40 11.60
C LEU A 264 -24.25 -29.52 10.58
N ARG A 265 -23.06 -29.00 10.91
CA ARG A 265 -21.89 -29.04 10.02
C ARG A 265 -20.74 -29.81 10.67
N ASN A 266 -20.28 -30.85 9.96
CA ASN A 266 -19.14 -31.69 10.31
C ASN A 266 -17.85 -31.31 9.56
N THR A 267 -17.94 -30.47 8.53
CA THR A 267 -16.79 -29.97 7.74
C THR A 267 -16.87 -28.47 7.54
N CYS A 268 -15.71 -27.82 7.39
CA CYS A 268 -15.62 -26.42 7.00
C CYS A 268 -16.27 -26.17 5.62
N ALA A 269 -17.16 -25.18 5.52
CA ALA A 269 -17.84 -24.87 4.25
C ALA A 269 -16.87 -24.46 3.12
N LEU A 270 -15.72 -23.87 3.46
CA LEU A 270 -14.68 -23.47 2.49
C LEU A 270 -13.68 -24.59 2.23
N CYS A 271 -12.80 -24.92 3.19
CA CYS A 271 -11.70 -25.87 2.95
C CYS A 271 -12.12 -27.35 3.03
N ARG A 272 -13.38 -27.66 3.34
CA ARG A 272 -13.95 -29.02 3.47
C ARG A 272 -13.28 -29.95 4.49
N ARG A 273 -12.28 -29.48 5.24
CA ARG A 273 -11.66 -30.25 6.33
C ARG A 273 -12.69 -30.54 7.43
N LYS A 274 -12.70 -31.78 7.92
CA LYS A 274 -13.55 -32.21 9.04
C LYS A 274 -13.24 -31.43 10.31
N PHE A 275 -14.28 -31.09 11.05
CA PHE A 275 -14.17 -30.56 12.39
C PHE A 275 -13.89 -31.69 13.37
N GLY A 276 -13.15 -31.37 14.42
CA GLY A 276 -12.80 -32.27 15.50
C GLY A 276 -12.35 -31.44 16.71
N PRO A 277 -11.86 -32.07 17.78
CA PRO A 277 -11.54 -31.38 19.03
C PRO A 277 -10.58 -30.19 18.87
N LEU A 278 -9.59 -30.32 17.97
CA LEU A 278 -8.57 -29.28 17.72
C LEU A 278 -8.99 -28.25 16.65
N ARG A 279 -10.06 -28.50 15.89
CA ARG A 279 -10.53 -27.61 14.81
C ARG A 279 -11.85 -26.98 15.21
N LYS A 280 -11.75 -25.89 15.98
CA LYS A 280 -12.90 -25.06 16.37
C LYS A 280 -13.61 -24.51 15.13
N LYS A 281 -14.94 -24.45 15.23
CA LYS A 281 -15.84 -23.94 14.19
C LYS A 281 -16.58 -22.69 14.66
N SER A 282 -16.88 -21.80 13.71
CA SER A 282 -17.59 -20.54 13.95
C SER A 282 -18.37 -20.16 12.69
N ASN A 283 -19.43 -19.36 12.86
CA ASN A 283 -20.18 -18.81 11.73
C ASN A 283 -19.45 -17.60 11.14
N CYS A 284 -19.54 -17.44 9.82
CA CYS A 284 -19.30 -16.16 9.17
C CYS A 284 -20.54 -15.28 9.33
N VAL A 285 -20.39 -14.06 9.86
CA VAL A 285 -21.52 -13.13 10.06
C VAL A 285 -22.06 -12.55 8.74
N LYS A 286 -21.41 -12.82 7.60
CA LYS A 286 -21.82 -12.34 6.28
C LYS A 286 -22.63 -13.37 5.49
N CYS A 287 -22.20 -14.63 5.47
CA CYS A 287 -22.88 -15.69 4.71
C CYS A 287 -23.57 -16.75 5.59
N GLY A 288 -23.35 -16.74 6.90
CA GLY A 288 -23.99 -17.67 7.85
C GLY A 288 -23.32 -19.04 7.93
N GLU A 289 -22.43 -19.37 6.99
CA GLU A 289 -21.78 -20.68 6.91
C GLU A 289 -20.83 -20.99 8.06
N VAL A 290 -20.64 -22.29 8.33
CA VAL A 290 -19.80 -22.81 9.41
C VAL A 290 -18.39 -23.14 8.91
N LEU A 291 -17.39 -22.54 9.55
CA LEU A 291 -16.04 -22.47 9.02
C LEU A 291 -14.98 -22.72 10.10
N CYS A 292 -13.82 -23.21 9.70
CA CYS A 292 -12.65 -23.30 10.58
C CYS A 292 -12.00 -21.93 10.78
N ARG A 293 -11.15 -21.82 11.81
CA ARG A 293 -10.44 -20.58 12.15
C ARG A 293 -9.66 -19.98 10.97
N ASP A 294 -9.00 -20.82 10.17
CA ASP A 294 -8.17 -20.38 9.03
C ASP A 294 -9.02 -19.78 7.87
N CYS A 295 -10.25 -20.27 7.73
CA CYS A 295 -11.21 -19.83 6.72
C CYS A 295 -12.14 -18.71 7.20
N ASN A 296 -12.18 -18.44 8.50
CA ASN A 296 -13.06 -17.46 9.15
C ASN A 296 -12.28 -16.59 10.13
N ARG A 297 -11.59 -15.60 9.55
CA ARG A 297 -10.69 -14.69 10.27
C ARG A 297 -11.47 -13.65 11.06
N ILE A 298 -10.76 -13.02 12.01
CA ILE A 298 -11.27 -11.88 12.75
C ILE A 298 -10.89 -10.60 12.01
N TRP A 299 -11.87 -9.75 11.80
CA TRP A 299 -11.76 -8.47 11.12
C TRP A 299 -12.19 -7.35 12.07
N ASN A 300 -11.50 -6.22 12.03
CA ASN A 300 -11.93 -5.00 12.70
C ASN A 300 -12.74 -4.21 11.67
N VAL A 301 -13.98 -3.88 12.00
CA VAL A 301 -14.91 -3.19 11.09
C VAL A 301 -15.54 -2.01 11.79
N GLN A 302 -16.00 -1.03 11.01
CA GLN A 302 -16.84 0.05 11.50
C GLN A 302 -18.31 -0.36 11.40
N VAL A 303 -19.03 -0.30 12.51
CA VAL A 303 -20.49 -0.53 12.56
C VAL A 303 -21.12 0.68 13.20
N ASN A 304 -21.89 1.46 12.43
CA ASN A 304 -22.52 2.71 12.88
C ASN A 304 -21.52 3.69 13.54
N GLY A 305 -20.29 3.76 13.02
CA GLY A 305 -19.23 4.62 13.54
C GLY A 305 -18.45 4.07 14.73
N PHE A 306 -18.72 2.83 15.16
CA PHE A 306 -18.01 2.18 16.26
C PHE A 306 -17.14 1.03 15.78
N ASP A 307 -15.95 0.91 16.36
CA ASP A 307 -15.05 -0.23 16.16
C ASP A 307 -15.68 -1.53 16.69
N ALA A 308 -15.78 -2.53 15.82
CA ALA A 308 -16.25 -3.86 16.19
C ALA A 308 -15.35 -4.96 15.62
N LYS A 309 -15.22 -6.06 16.39
CA LYS A 309 -14.54 -7.27 15.92
C LYS A 309 -15.56 -8.29 15.46
N ILE A 310 -15.48 -8.69 14.19
CA ILE A 310 -16.37 -9.69 13.60
C ILE A 310 -15.60 -10.90 13.09
N ARG A 311 -16.33 -11.99 12.84
CA ARG A 311 -15.81 -13.13 12.06
C ARG A 311 -16.44 -13.18 10.69
N ALA A 312 -15.63 -13.04 9.66
CA ALA A 312 -16.06 -13.17 8.27
C ALA A 312 -15.11 -14.07 7.48
N CYS A 313 -15.68 -14.84 6.56
CA CYS A 313 -14.93 -15.81 5.79
C CYS A 313 -14.05 -15.15 4.72
N ASN A 314 -13.02 -15.87 4.27
CA ASN A 314 -12.11 -15.36 3.25
C ASN A 314 -12.81 -15.02 1.93
N THR A 315 -13.97 -15.60 1.63
CA THR A 315 -14.76 -15.27 0.42
C THR A 315 -15.56 -13.98 0.61
N CYS A 316 -16.22 -13.82 1.76
CA CYS A 316 -17.00 -12.62 2.06
C CYS A 316 -16.10 -11.38 2.23
N SER A 317 -14.88 -11.53 2.76
CA SER A 317 -13.94 -10.40 2.87
C SER A 317 -13.43 -9.88 1.53
N LEU A 318 -13.58 -10.67 0.46
CA LEU A 318 -13.27 -10.28 -0.91
C LEU A 318 -14.44 -9.59 -1.64
N GLY A 319 -15.56 -9.33 -0.95
CA GLY A 319 -16.73 -8.70 -1.58
C GLY A 319 -17.52 -9.62 -2.51
N SER A 320 -17.22 -10.93 -2.54
CA SER A 320 -18.00 -11.89 -3.34
C SER A 320 -19.38 -12.12 -2.72
N SER A 321 -20.44 -11.78 -3.44
CA SER A 321 -21.83 -12.01 -3.01
C SER A 321 -22.13 -13.51 -2.80
N PRO A 322 -22.94 -13.86 -1.78
CA PRO A 322 -23.44 -15.21 -1.58
C PRO A 322 -24.48 -15.52 -2.66
N GLY A 323 -24.01 -15.97 -3.84
CA GLY A 323 -24.85 -16.20 -5.02
C GLY A 323 -24.06 -16.23 -6.32
N SER A 324 -22.85 -15.66 -6.34
CA SER A 324 -21.92 -15.86 -7.45
C SER A 324 -21.44 -17.31 -7.46
N LYS A 325 -21.94 -18.11 -8.40
CA LYS A 325 -21.40 -19.45 -8.70
C LYS A 325 -19.96 -19.41 -9.21
N ARG A 326 -19.33 -18.23 -9.33
CA ARG A 326 -17.91 -18.12 -9.62
C ARG A 326 -17.12 -18.38 -8.34
N ARG A 327 -16.83 -19.66 -8.11
CA ARG A 327 -15.78 -20.06 -7.19
C ARG A 327 -14.48 -19.40 -7.65
N PRO A 328 -13.77 -18.62 -6.82
CA PRO A 328 -12.36 -18.42 -7.05
C PRO A 328 -11.73 -19.80 -6.98
N SER A 329 -11.21 -20.32 -8.09
CA SER A 329 -10.34 -21.48 -8.07
C SER A 329 -9.08 -21.06 -7.33
N TRP A 330 -9.02 -21.35 -6.04
CA TRP A 330 -7.74 -21.44 -5.36
C TRP A 330 -7.02 -22.64 -5.95
N PRO A 331 -5.79 -22.51 -6.46
CA PRO A 331 -4.99 -23.69 -6.73
C PRO A 331 -4.87 -24.44 -5.40
N ALA A 332 -5.34 -25.67 -5.36
CA ALA A 332 -4.70 -26.64 -4.48
C ALA A 332 -3.22 -26.63 -4.87
N TYR A 333 -2.33 -26.58 -3.88
CA TYR A 333 -0.91 -26.81 -4.11
C TYR A 333 -0.74 -28.05 -4.99
N GLY A 334 -0.25 -27.88 -6.23
CA GLY A 334 0.07 -28.98 -7.14
C GLY A 334 -0.43 -28.79 -8.59
N SER A 335 0.57 -28.77 -9.51
CA SER A 335 0.53 -29.07 -10.96
C SER A 335 -0.25 -28.14 -11.92
N PHE A 336 0.49 -27.56 -12.86
CA PHE A 336 0.06 -26.72 -13.98
C PHE A 336 -0.02 -27.51 -15.30
N THR A 337 -0.86 -27.06 -16.24
CA THR A 337 -0.65 -27.20 -17.70
C THR A 337 -1.05 -25.89 -18.43
N PRO A 338 -0.37 -25.47 -19.52
CA PRO A 338 -0.60 -24.16 -20.17
C PRO A 338 -1.23 -24.26 -21.58
N LEU A 339 -1.91 -23.19 -22.03
CA LEU A 339 -2.26 -22.93 -23.45
C LEU A 339 -2.38 -21.40 -23.72
N PRO A 340 -2.35 -20.94 -25.01
CA PRO A 340 -1.38 -19.93 -25.49
C PRO A 340 -1.92 -18.52 -25.83
N SER A 341 -0.96 -17.63 -26.09
CA SER A 341 -1.01 -16.18 -26.34
C SER A 341 -1.49 -15.75 -27.74
N VAL A 342 -2.02 -14.53 -27.88
CA VAL A 342 -2.19 -13.81 -29.16
C VAL A 342 -1.84 -12.31 -29.03
N HIS A 343 -1.29 -11.74 -30.10
CA HIS A 343 -0.56 -10.46 -30.26
C HIS A 343 -1.38 -9.23 -30.76
N LEU A 344 -0.85 -8.03 -30.43
CA LEU A 344 -0.78 -6.70 -31.10
C LEU A 344 -2.00 -6.01 -31.77
N ALA A 345 -2.22 -4.69 -31.51
CA ALA A 345 -1.72 -3.53 -32.33
C ALA A 345 -2.47 -2.17 -32.11
N SER A 346 -1.66 -1.12 -31.81
CA SER A 346 -1.62 0.32 -32.23
C SER A 346 -2.79 1.33 -32.41
N ALA A 347 -2.47 2.59 -32.01
CA ALA A 347 -2.77 3.96 -32.56
C ALA A 347 -4.07 4.70 -32.12
N THR A 348 -4.19 6.04 -31.89
CA THR A 348 -3.37 7.30 -31.80
C THR A 348 -4.34 8.48 -31.41
N GLY A 349 -3.87 9.58 -30.77
CA GLY A 349 -4.51 10.93 -30.81
C GLY A 349 -4.52 11.74 -29.49
N TRP A 350 -4.10 13.02 -29.50
CA TRP A 350 -3.51 13.80 -28.37
C TRP A 350 -4.44 14.76 -27.57
N SER A 351 -4.11 15.08 -26.29
CA SER A 351 -4.33 16.40 -25.64
C SER A 351 -3.70 16.55 -24.21
N MET A 352 -2.74 17.46 -24.05
CA MET A 352 -2.35 18.22 -22.83
C MET A 352 -2.13 17.50 -21.48
N ASP A 353 -1.87 16.19 -21.52
CA ASP A 353 -1.27 15.35 -20.46
C ASP A 353 0.29 15.44 -20.42
N THR A 354 0.85 16.42 -21.13
CA THR A 354 2.20 16.40 -21.74
C THR A 354 3.43 16.65 -20.85
N ASP A 355 3.31 16.71 -19.53
CA ASP A 355 4.50 16.74 -18.63
C ASP A 355 4.58 15.54 -17.66
N MET A 356 3.62 14.61 -17.78
CA MET A 356 3.65 13.25 -17.23
C MET A 356 3.62 12.17 -18.33
N ASP A 357 3.80 12.57 -19.60
CA ASP A 357 3.84 11.68 -20.77
C ASP A 357 4.99 10.65 -20.76
N ILE A 358 5.95 10.77 -19.84
CA ILE A 358 7.00 9.76 -19.63
C ILE A 358 6.44 8.46 -19.00
N LEU A 359 5.17 8.47 -18.58
CA LEU A 359 4.47 7.29 -18.05
C LEU A 359 3.66 6.53 -19.11
N GLY A 360 3.56 7.04 -20.33
CA GLY A 360 2.78 6.45 -21.43
C GLY A 360 3.46 5.31 -22.20
N ASP A 361 4.76 5.06 -22.00
CA ASP A 361 5.51 4.11 -22.84
C ASP A 361 5.16 2.64 -22.54
N ALA A 362 4.76 1.91 -23.60
CA ALA A 362 4.37 0.48 -23.67
C ALA A 362 5.30 -0.51 -22.96
N ALA A 363 6.53 -0.09 -22.62
CA ALA A 363 7.52 -0.87 -21.89
C ALA A 363 7.33 -0.83 -20.36
N THR A 364 6.70 0.21 -19.82
CA THR A 364 6.64 0.47 -18.36
C THR A 364 5.74 -0.50 -17.60
N ALA A 365 4.63 -0.97 -18.18
CA ALA A 365 3.73 -1.87 -17.47
C ALA A 365 4.15 -3.33 -17.49
N ARG A 366 4.88 -3.78 -18.53
CA ARG A 366 5.46 -5.14 -18.51
C ARG A 366 6.35 -5.24 -17.28
N SER A 367 7.25 -4.30 -17.06
CA SER A 367 8.11 -4.22 -15.87
C SER A 367 7.39 -4.26 -14.51
N LEU A 368 6.32 -3.47 -14.31
CA LEU A 368 5.63 -3.38 -13.01
C LEU A 368 4.72 -4.58 -12.73
N THR A 369 4.41 -5.40 -13.75
CA THR A 369 3.52 -6.57 -13.64
C THR A 369 4.19 -7.91 -14.00
N SER A 370 5.35 -7.90 -14.66
CA SER A 370 6.05 -9.08 -15.21
C SER A 370 6.72 -9.95 -14.16
N SER A 371 6.92 -9.42 -12.95
CA SER A 371 7.65 -10.10 -11.86
C SER A 371 6.88 -11.31 -11.30
N PHE A 372 5.70 -11.60 -11.82
CA PHE A 372 4.98 -12.85 -11.59
C PHE A 372 5.25 -13.92 -12.66
N ASN A 373 5.80 -13.56 -13.82
CA ASN A 373 6.11 -14.47 -14.94
C ASN A 373 7.59 -14.87 -15.06
N SER A 374 8.50 -14.19 -14.37
CA SER A 374 9.94 -14.49 -14.40
C SER A 374 10.37 -15.49 -13.32
N ASN A 375 9.93 -16.73 -13.49
CA ASN A 375 10.67 -17.92 -13.04
C ASN A 375 10.19 -19.10 -13.88
N LYS A 376 10.90 -19.38 -14.98
CA LYS A 376 11.03 -20.69 -15.64
C LYS A 376 12.01 -20.61 -16.81
N LEU A 377 13.24 -21.05 -16.55
CA LEU A 377 13.88 -22.09 -17.36
C LEU A 377 13.61 -23.43 -16.68
#